data_AF-A0AAE3EWM8-F1
#
_entry.id   AF-A0AAE3EWM8-F1
#
_cell.length_a   1.000
_cell.length_b   1.000
_cell.length_c   1.000
_cell.angle_alpha   90.00
_cell.angle_beta   90.00
_cell.angle_gamma   90.00
#
_symmetry.space_group_name_H-M   'P 1'
#
loop_
_entity.id
_entity.type
_entity.pdbx_description
1 polymer ?
#
loop_
_entity_poly.entity_id
_entity_poly.type
_entity_poly.pdbx_seq_one_letter_code
_entity_poly.pdbx_strand_id
1 'polypeptide(L)' 'MAKYTIRDFAKGDQVYHLSNSKLKMVVVEVLTDENEISCRWVDNDGRTQSVRFITEELGKTDDLRPRLKTITKI' A
#
# COMPACT_ATOMS: atom_id res chain seq x y z
N MET A 1 14.91 -2.30 -1.74
CA MET A 1 13.45 -2.08 -1.68
C MET A 1 12.80 -3.24 -2.39
N ALA A 2 11.88 -3.96 -1.72
CA ALA A 2 11.21 -5.10 -2.33
C ALA A 2 10.45 -4.60 -3.57
N LYS A 3 10.78 -5.12 -4.75
CA LYS A 3 9.99 -4.89 -5.97
C LYS A 3 8.73 -5.73 -5.85
N TYR A 4 7.67 -5.17 -5.29
CA TYR A 4 6.36 -5.82 -5.34
C TYR A 4 5.90 -5.90 -6.79
N THR A 5 5.31 -7.04 -7.12
CA THR A 5 4.65 -7.27 -8.40
C THR A 5 3.16 -7.02 -8.25
N ILE A 6 2.44 -6.83 -9.36
CA ILE A 6 0.99 -6.66 -9.32
C ILE A 6 0.26 -7.83 -8.65
N ARG A 7 0.84 -9.02 -8.71
CA ARG A 7 0.33 -10.25 -8.08
C ARG A 7 0.40 -10.21 -6.57
N ASP A 8 1.24 -9.35 -6.00
CA ASP A 8 1.31 -9.17 -4.57
C ASP A 8 0.08 -8.41 -4.06
N PHE A 9 -0.59 -7.59 -4.87
CA PHE A 9 -1.69 -6.76 -4.41
C PHE A 9 -3.04 -7.40 -4.68
N ALA A 10 -3.92 -7.35 -3.68
CA ALA A 10 -5.31 -7.78 -3.80
C ALA A 10 -6.27 -6.64 -3.44
N LYS A 11 -7.48 -6.69 -3.98
CA LYS A 11 -8.57 -5.79 -3.57
C LYS A 11 -8.82 -5.93 -2.07
N GLY A 12 -8.81 -4.82 -1.35
CA GLY A 12 -8.93 -4.76 0.10
C GLY A 12 -7.59 -4.63 0.84
N ASP A 13 -6.46 -4.81 0.15
CA ASP A 13 -5.15 -4.62 0.77
C ASP A 13 -4.94 -3.17 1.19
N GLN A 14 -4.29 -2.99 2.34
CA GLN A 14 -3.83 -1.70 2.81
C GLN A 14 -2.42 -1.42 2.27
N VAL A 15 -2.28 -0.30 1.60
CA VAL A 15 -1.04 0.13 0.95
C VAL A 15 -0.75 1.58 1.31
N TYR A 16 0.48 2.01 1.05
CA TYR A 16 0.89 3.40 1.17
C TYR A 16 1.73 3.80 -0.03
N HIS A 17 1.78 5.09 -0.31
CA HIS A 17 2.62 5.61 -1.38
C HIS A 17 4.07 5.73 -0.89
N LEU A 18 5.06 5.24 -1.63
CA LEU A 18 6.46 5.25 -1.19
C LEU A 18 6.99 6.67 -0.90
N SER A 19 6.56 7.67 -1.68
CA SER A 19 6.92 9.08 -1.44
C SER A 19 6.17 9.72 -0.27
N ASN A 20 5.10 9.09 0.22
CA ASN A 20 4.31 9.58 1.36
C ASN A 20 3.74 8.42 2.18
N SER A 21 4.58 7.86 3.07
CA SER A 21 4.21 6.73 3.91
C SER A 21 3.13 7.01 4.96
N LYS A 22 2.77 8.29 5.17
CA LYS A 22 1.65 8.67 6.03
C LYS A 22 0.30 8.50 5.32
N LEU A 23 0.30 8.50 3.99
CA LEU A 23 -0.90 8.31 3.19
C LEU A 23 -1.23 6.82 3.12
N LYS A 24 -2.18 6.38 3.96
CA LYS A 24 -2.72 5.03 3.91
C LYS A 24 -3.88 4.97 2.94
N MET A 25 -3.82 4.01 2.04
CA MET A 25 -4.80 3.79 0.99
C MET A 25 -5.26 2.33 1.02
N VAL A 26 -6.41 2.06 0.43
CA VAL A 26 -6.95 0.72 0.25
C VAL A 26 -7.05 0.44 -1.23
N VAL A 27 -6.55 -0.72 -1.65
CA VAL A 27 -6.68 -1.19 -3.04
C VAL A 27 -8.15 -1.50 -3.32
N VAL A 28 -8.74 -0.83 -4.30
CA VAL A 28 -10.13 -1.06 -4.74
C VAL A 28 -10.22 -1.88 -6.01
N GLU A 29 -9.19 -1.83 -6.85
CA GLU A 29 -9.12 -2.58 -8.11
C GLU A 29 -7.66 -2.82 -8.50
N VAL A 30 -7.40 -3.97 -9.13
CA VAL A 30 -6.09 -4.35 -9.66
C VAL A 30 -6.25 -4.53 -11.17
N LEU A 31 -5.65 -3.63 -11.95
CA LEU A 31 -5.75 -3.60 -13.40
C LEU A 31 -4.52 -4.29 -13.97
N THR A 32 -4.60 -5.61 -14.09
CA THR A 32 -3.46 -6.45 -14.55
C THR A 32 -3.03 -6.14 -15.97
N ASP A 33 -3.96 -5.71 -16.83
CA ASP A 33 -3.67 -5.36 -18.22
C ASP A 33 -2.86 -4.06 -18.35
N GLU A 34 -3.09 -3.10 -17.46
CA GLU A 34 -2.42 -1.79 -17.44
C GLU A 34 -1.20 -1.78 -16.48
N ASN A 35 -1.00 -2.84 -15.70
CA ASN A 35 -0.05 -2.91 -14.60
C ASN A 35 -0.24 -1.78 -13.56
N GLU A 36 -1.50 -1.39 -13.36
CA GLU A 36 -1.91 -0.32 -12.45
C GLU A 36 -2.79 -0.85 -11.32
N ILE A 37 -2.79 -0.13 -10.21
CA ILE A 37 -3.58 -0.43 -9.03
C ILE A 37 -4.41 0.81 -8.69
N SER A 38 -5.72 0.64 -8.66
CA SER A 38 -6.62 1.69 -8.20
C SER A 38 -6.70 1.65 -6.68
N CYS A 39 -6.33 2.77 -6.06
CA CYS A 39 -6.28 2.96 -4.63
C CYS A 39 -7.30 4.02 -4.22
N ARG A 40 -7.93 3.82 -3.07
CA ARG A 40 -8.89 4.74 -2.46
C ARG A 40 -8.47 5.10 -1.05
N TRP A 41 -8.57 6.38 -0.70
CA TRP A 41 -8.35 6.85 0.67
C TRP A 41 -9.36 7.93 1.05
N VAL A 42 -9.42 8.22 2.34
CA VAL A 42 -10.22 9.33 2.87
C VAL A 42 -9.25 10.43 3.27
N ASP A 43 -9.44 11.61 2.71
CA ASP A 43 -8.65 12.80 3.03
C ASP A 43 -9.06 13.37 4.40
N ASN A 44 -8.31 14.34 4.92
CA ASN A 44 -8.57 14.96 6.21
C ASN A 44 -9.93 15.69 6.26
N ASP A 45 -10.43 16.13 5.10
CA ASP A 45 -11.78 16.69 4.94
C ASP A 45 -12.91 15.63 4.91
N GLY A 46 -12.59 14.35 5.14
CA GLY A 46 -13.55 13.25 5.06
C GLY A 46 -13.97 12.89 3.63
N ARG A 47 -13.32 13.48 2.62
CA ARG A 47 -13.60 13.22 1.21
C ARG A 47 -12.91 11.94 0.75
N THR A 48 -13.65 11.11 0.04
CA THR A 48 -13.10 9.91 -0.56
C THR A 48 -12.41 10.27 -1.87
N GLN A 49 -11.12 9.96 -1.97
CA GLN A 49 -10.30 10.16 -3.16
C GLN A 49 -9.91 8.79 -3.74
N SER A 50 -9.84 8.70 -5.07
CA SER A 50 -9.44 7.50 -5.79
C SER A 50 -8.45 7.85 -6.90
N VAL A 51 -7.29 7.19 -6.92
CA VAL A 51 -6.23 7.40 -7.91
C VAL A 51 -5.61 6.06 -8.29
N ARG A 52 -5.13 5.96 -9.53
CA ARG A 52 -4.38 4.79 -10.03
C ARG A 52 -2.88 5.03 -9.86
N PHE A 53 -2.18 4.01 -9.40
CA PHE A 53 -0.73 4.03 -9.19
C PHE A 53 -0.09 2.78 -9.81
N ILE A 54 1.18 2.87 -10.16
CA ILE A 54 1.95 1.68 -10.54
C ILE A 54 2.45 0.94 -9.29
N THR A 55 2.68 -0.36 -9.41
CA THR A 55 3.12 -1.21 -8.28
C THR A 55 4.43 -0.75 -7.65
N GLU A 56 5.32 -0.15 -8.43
CA GLU A 56 6.62 0.35 -7.97
C GLU A 56 6.50 1.59 -7.06
N GLU A 57 5.36 2.28 -7.09
CA GLU A 57 5.08 3.44 -6.22
C GLU A 57 4.41 3.05 -4.90
N LEU A 58 4.01 1.79 -4.76
CA LEU A 58 3.23 1.31 -3.63
C LEU A 58 4.08 0.42 -2.71
N GLY A 59 3.94 0.67 -1.40
CA GLY A 59 4.39 -0.23 -0.35
C GLY A 59 3.20 -0.86 0.35
N LYS A 60 3.34 -2.11 0.81
CA LYS A 60 2.34 -2.74 1.68
C LYS A 60 2.53 -2.26 3.11
N THR A 61 1.45 -1.91 3.81
CA THR A 61 1.55 -1.49 5.22
C THR A 61 2.08 -2.59 6.14
N ASP A 62 2.06 -3.86 5.72
CA ASP A 62 2.66 -4.96 6.47
C ASP A 62 4.19 -4.83 6.59
N ASP A 63 4.85 -4.21 5.61
CA ASP A 63 6.30 -3.92 5.66
C ASP A 63 6.66 -2.82 6.67
N LEU A 64 5.69 -1.99 7.07
CA LEU A 64 5.89 -0.99 8.12
C LEU A 64 5.91 -1.60 9.52
N ARG A 65 5.69 -2.91 9.68
CA ARG A 65 5.86 -3.54 10.99
C ARG A 65 7.30 -3.33 11.44
N PRO A 66 7.54 -2.61 12.57
CA PRO A 66 8.83 -2.69 13.19
C PRO A 66 9.02 -4.16 13.51
N ARG A 67 10.13 -4.75 13.05
CA ARG A 67 10.60 -6.02 13.62
C ARG A 67 10.71 -5.76 15.11
N LEU A 68 9.70 -6.19 15.87
CA LEU A 68 9.79 -6.34 17.30
C LEU A 68 10.99 -7.26 17.48
N LYS A 69 12.16 -6.66 17.75
CA LYS A 69 13.30 -7.41 18.25
C LYS A 69 12.79 -8.03 19.53
N THR A 70 12.43 -9.31 19.46
CA THR A 70 12.26 -10.14 20.63
C THR A 70 13.62 -10.09 21.33
N ILE A 71 13.75 -9.18 22.29
CA ILE A 71 14.89 -9.18 23.20
C ILE A 71 14.59 -10.35 24.14
N THR A 72 14.96 -11.54 23.71
CA THR A 72 14.97 -12.72 24.57
C THR A 72 16.02 -12.46 25.63
N LYS A 73 15.60 -11.94 26.79
CA LYS A 73 16.40 -11.97 28.01
C LYS A 73 16.45 -13.43 28.48
N ILE A 74 17.65 -14.01 28.45
CA ILE A 74 18.03 -15.16 29.28
C ILE A 74 19.16 -14.67 30.16
#